data_AF-A0A9N9WQE2-F1
#
_entry.id   AF-A0A9N9WQE2-F1
#
_cell.length_a   1.000
_cell.length_b   1.000
_cell.length_c   1.000
_cell.angle_alpha   90.00
_cell.angle_beta   90.00
_cell.angle_gamma   90.00
#
_symmetry.space_group_name_H-M   'P 1'
#
loop_
_entity.id
_entity.type
_entity.pdbx_description
1 polymer ?
#
loop_
_entity_poly.entity_id
_entity_poly.type
_entity_poly.pdbx_seq_one_letter_code
_entity_poly.pdbx_strand_id
1 'polypeptide(L)'
;MQALRNLSKLAQRRRAAPNSIRLIQHAVTGFNNVNNQSSVLDESIDDAEFIDKFTKEFNERKIEISEFQRALLAIGASITAILDPHRHDSIACLGETTGVEALKKIYEKMSKSDEGRELLWEKPRINTKTVCFDKLKSLPVNTLGYNYWKFLEDNHVTPDTRLDVRFIDDPMLAYIMTRYRETHDLVHTLLDMPTTMLGEVAIKWVEATNTGLPMCYGGAVFGAMRLKTKHRKLYSQYYLPWAIKNGSDAKHLMNVYWEKRWDQDMDDLRKELNVELLSIPE
;
A
#
# COMPACT_ATOMS: atom_id res chain seq x y z
N MET A 1 13.36 -34.14 -52.95
CA MET A 1 14.68 -33.88 -52.32
C MET A 1 15.12 -32.45 -52.56
N GLN A 2 14.51 -31.50 -51.85
CA GLN A 2 15.01 -30.12 -51.73
C GLN A 2 14.53 -29.46 -50.42
N ALA A 3 14.27 -30.32 -49.43
CA ALA A 3 14.17 -29.97 -48.02
C ALA A 3 15.45 -30.53 -47.39
N LEU A 4 16.49 -29.69 -47.27
CA LEU A 4 17.72 -29.86 -46.44
C LEU A 4 18.87 -28.89 -46.83
N ARG A 5 18.58 -27.70 -47.39
CA ARG A 5 19.62 -26.66 -47.59
C ARG A 5 19.29 -25.24 -47.10
N ASN A 6 18.19 -25.06 -46.36
CA ASN A 6 17.87 -23.78 -45.71
C ASN A 6 17.82 -23.87 -44.17
N LEU A 7 18.46 -24.90 -43.58
CA LEU A 7 18.54 -25.12 -42.13
C LEU A 7 19.94 -24.82 -41.53
N SER A 8 20.65 -23.83 -42.08
CA SER A 8 21.93 -23.35 -41.51
C SER A 8 22.00 -21.84 -41.26
N LYS A 9 20.85 -21.12 -41.26
CA LYS A 9 20.80 -19.67 -40.95
C LYS A 9 19.86 -19.26 -39.81
N LEU A 10 19.32 -20.22 -39.05
CA LEU A 10 18.41 -19.94 -37.93
C LEU A 10 18.88 -20.44 -36.54
N ALA A 11 20.17 -20.77 -36.39
CA ALA A 11 20.73 -21.28 -35.13
C ALA A 11 21.93 -20.49 -34.59
N GLN A 12 21.97 -19.16 -34.79
CA GLN A 12 23.04 -18.33 -34.22
C GLN A 12 22.63 -16.89 -33.91
N ARG A 13 21.43 -16.68 -33.35
CA ARG A 13 21.05 -15.42 -32.70
C ARG A 13 20.28 -15.70 -31.41
N ARG A 14 21.03 -15.96 -30.35
CA ARG A 14 20.58 -15.82 -28.96
C ARG A 14 21.70 -15.16 -28.16
N ARG A 15 21.31 -14.15 -27.37
CA ARG A 15 22.01 -13.47 -26.27
C ARG A 15 23.01 -12.37 -26.66
N ALA A 16 22.48 -11.16 -26.84
CA ALA A 16 23.17 -9.93 -26.45
C ALA A 16 22.26 -9.22 -25.43
N ALA A 17 22.76 -9.07 -24.20
CA ALA A 17 22.09 -8.34 -23.12
C ALA A 17 22.15 -6.83 -23.37
N PRO A 18 21.17 -6.04 -22.91
CA PRO A 18 21.16 -4.59 -23.09
C PRO A 18 22.24 -3.87 -22.28
N ASN A 19 22.83 -2.86 -22.92
CA ASN A 19 23.92 -1.99 -22.44
C ASN A 19 23.51 -1.14 -21.22
N SER A 20 23.80 -1.59 -20.00
CA SER A 20 23.76 -0.72 -18.81
C SER A 20 24.96 -0.87 -17.87
N ILE A 21 26.00 -1.61 -18.27
CA ILE A 21 27.24 -1.77 -17.49
C ILE A 21 28.41 -1.26 -18.35
N ARG A 22 28.52 0.06 -18.48
CA ARG A 22 29.72 0.74 -19.03
C ARG A 22 29.84 2.22 -18.62
N LEU A 23 29.21 2.59 -17.51
CA LEU A 23 29.23 3.96 -16.96
C LEU A 23 30.04 4.09 -15.66
N ILE A 24 30.89 3.10 -15.35
CA ILE A 24 31.84 3.16 -14.23
C ILE A 24 33.20 2.71 -14.74
N GLN A 25 33.84 3.54 -15.58
CA GLN A 25 35.27 3.40 -15.89
C GLN A 25 35.91 4.64 -16.55
N HIS A 26 35.40 5.85 -16.25
CA HIS A 26 36.02 7.11 -16.72
C HIS A 26 36.18 8.17 -15.63
N ALA A 27 36.12 7.80 -14.34
CA ALA A 27 36.29 8.73 -13.22
C ALA A 27 37.73 8.80 -12.66
N VAL A 28 38.71 8.15 -13.27
CA VAL A 28 40.12 8.22 -12.83
C VAL A 28 41.03 8.20 -14.05
N THR A 29 41.33 9.36 -14.61
CA THR A 29 42.60 9.74 -15.30
C THR A 29 42.37 11.06 -16.04
N GLY A 30 42.95 12.15 -15.55
CA GLY A 30 42.87 13.43 -16.26
C GLY A 30 43.35 14.66 -15.50
N PHE A 31 44.46 14.56 -14.75
CA PHE A 31 45.22 15.75 -14.35
C PHE A 31 46.24 16.07 -15.45
N ASN A 32 46.02 17.16 -16.20
CA ASN A 32 47.00 18.20 -16.58
C ASN A 32 46.74 18.85 -17.94
N ASN A 33 46.88 20.18 -17.91
CA ASN A 33 47.23 21.15 -18.95
C ASN A 33 46.16 21.90 -19.80
N VAL A 34 45.81 23.08 -19.28
CA VAL A 34 46.01 24.46 -19.84
C VAL A 34 45.34 24.85 -21.17
N ASN A 35 44.42 25.80 -21.03
CA ASN A 35 44.02 26.96 -21.87
C ASN A 35 43.74 26.77 -23.37
N ASN A 36 42.46 26.92 -23.75
CA ASN A 36 42.08 28.00 -24.68
C ASN A 36 40.60 28.41 -24.47
N GLN A 37 40.34 29.72 -24.58
CA GLN A 37 39.09 30.41 -24.25
C GLN A 37 37.96 30.19 -25.27
N SER A 38 36.75 30.40 -24.73
CA SER A 38 35.53 30.96 -25.34
C SER A 38 34.38 30.00 -25.76
N SER A 39 33.21 30.38 -25.23
CA SER A 39 31.84 29.84 -25.36
C SER A 39 31.53 28.49 -24.73
N VAL A 40 31.55 28.44 -23.39
CA VAL A 40 30.69 27.53 -22.64
C VAL A 40 29.32 28.20 -22.57
N LEU A 41 28.37 27.72 -23.37
CA LEU A 41 26.97 27.78 -22.98
C LEU A 41 26.86 26.86 -21.78
N ASP A 42 26.84 27.48 -20.61
CA ASP A 42 26.51 26.84 -19.33
C ASP A 42 25.02 26.46 -19.42
N GLU A 43 24.74 25.35 -20.11
CA GLU A 43 23.54 24.58 -19.81
C GLU A 43 23.79 23.99 -18.43
N SER A 44 23.44 24.78 -17.41
CA SER A 44 23.14 24.29 -16.09
C SER A 44 22.08 23.21 -16.30
N ILE A 45 22.51 21.95 -16.27
CA ILE A 45 21.62 20.84 -16.01
C ILE A 45 21.06 21.17 -14.64
N ASP A 46 19.83 21.70 -14.62
CA ASP A 46 19.05 21.78 -13.40
C ASP A 46 19.01 20.35 -12.86
N ASP A 47 19.79 20.08 -11.82
CA ASP A 47 19.64 18.95 -10.91
C ASP A 47 18.31 19.12 -10.14
N ALA A 48 17.23 19.40 -10.85
CA ALA A 48 15.88 19.28 -10.36
C ALA A 48 15.70 17.80 -10.05
N GLU A 49 15.92 17.46 -8.78
CA GLU A 49 15.52 16.19 -8.18
C GLU A 49 14.21 15.76 -8.84
N PHE A 50 14.20 14.61 -9.51
CA PHE A 50 13.01 14.12 -10.18
C PHE A 50 11.98 13.83 -9.08
N ILE A 51 11.14 14.84 -8.79
CA ILE A 51 10.05 14.72 -7.83
C ILE A 51 8.98 13.88 -8.51
N ASP A 52 8.77 12.67 -7.99
CA ASP A 52 7.75 11.79 -8.51
C ASP A 52 6.35 12.39 -8.40
N LYS A 53 5.43 11.89 -9.24
CA LYS A 53 4.06 12.42 -9.34
C LYS A 53 3.33 12.45 -8.00
N PHE A 54 3.47 11.40 -7.19
CA PHE A 54 2.82 11.36 -5.88
C PHE A 54 3.37 12.45 -4.96
N THR A 55 4.69 12.56 -4.87
CA THR A 55 5.35 13.56 -4.01
C THR A 55 4.96 14.98 -4.42
N LYS A 56 4.87 15.25 -5.72
CA LYS A 56 4.38 16.55 -6.22
C LYS A 56 2.94 16.82 -5.78
N GLU A 57 2.01 15.90 -6.06
CA GLU A 57 0.59 16.07 -5.69
C GLU A 57 0.40 16.18 -4.18
N PHE A 58 1.20 15.47 -3.39
CA PHE A 58 1.18 15.51 -1.94
C PHE A 58 1.64 16.88 -1.41
N ASN A 59 2.76 17.40 -1.91
CA ASN A 59 3.30 18.69 -1.50
C ASN A 59 2.34 19.86 -1.78
N GLU A 60 1.49 19.76 -2.80
CA GLU A 60 0.46 20.75 -3.11
C GLU A 60 -0.72 20.73 -2.11
N ARG A 61 -0.93 19.62 -1.39
CA ARG A 61 -2.09 19.41 -0.50
C ARG A 61 -1.74 19.28 0.97
N LYS A 62 -0.45 19.12 1.31
CA LYS A 62 0.00 18.97 2.70
C LYS A 62 -0.34 20.21 3.52
N ILE A 63 -0.62 20.01 4.80
CA ILE A 63 -0.89 21.05 5.77
C ILE A 63 0.20 20.97 6.82
N GLU A 64 1.06 21.99 6.86
CA GLU A 64 2.11 22.10 7.85
C GLU A 64 1.51 22.45 9.21
N ILE A 65 1.79 21.60 10.21
CA ILE A 65 1.30 21.76 11.57
C ILE A 65 2.47 21.65 12.55
N SER A 66 2.47 22.48 13.59
CA SER A 66 3.45 22.36 14.69
C SER A 66 3.17 21.13 15.56
N GLU A 67 4.17 20.67 16.32
CA GLU A 67 4.00 19.53 17.24
C GLU A 67 2.91 19.77 18.30
N PHE A 68 2.71 21.01 18.74
CA PHE A 68 1.60 21.37 19.62
C PHE A 68 0.25 21.23 18.93
N GLN A 69 0.12 21.71 17.68
CA GLN A 69 -1.09 21.54 16.88
C GLN A 69 -1.35 20.05 16.57
N ARG A 70 -0.30 19.28 16.30
CA ARG A 70 -0.35 17.82 16.09
C ARG A 70 -0.90 17.11 17.32
N ALA A 71 -0.38 17.43 18.50
CA ALA A 71 -0.87 16.86 19.76
C ALA A 71 -2.33 17.27 20.05
N LEU A 72 -2.68 18.53 19.84
CA LEU A 72 -4.05 19.03 20.03
C LEU A 72 -5.03 18.36 19.06
N LEU A 73 -4.65 18.22 17.79
CA LEU A 73 -5.41 17.51 16.77
C LEU A 73 -5.55 16.03 17.14
N ALA A 74 -4.49 15.35 17.57
CA ALA A 74 -4.56 13.96 18.01
C ALA A 74 -5.56 13.78 19.16
N ILE A 75 -5.54 14.67 20.15
CA ILE A 75 -6.46 14.63 21.30
C ILE A 75 -7.90 14.89 20.84
N GLY A 76 -8.14 15.96 20.08
CA GLY A 76 -9.48 16.30 19.57
C GLY A 76 -10.05 15.22 18.65
N ALA A 77 -9.21 14.67 17.79
CA ALA A 77 -9.53 13.56 16.90
C ALA A 77 -9.83 12.27 17.67
N SER A 78 -9.07 11.96 18.73
CA SER A 78 -9.33 10.81 19.61
C SER A 78 -10.67 10.94 20.32
N ILE A 79 -10.95 12.10 20.92
CA ILE A 79 -12.22 12.36 21.60
C ILE A 79 -13.38 12.24 20.60
N THR A 80 -13.23 12.85 19.42
CA THR A 80 -14.28 12.81 18.39
C THR A 80 -14.48 11.40 17.85
N ALA A 81 -13.40 10.64 17.60
CA ALA A 81 -13.49 9.26 17.14
C ALA A 81 -14.09 8.31 18.19
N ILE A 82 -14.03 8.63 19.49
CA ILE A 82 -14.73 7.89 20.54
C ILE A 82 -16.22 8.27 20.58
N LEU A 83 -16.54 9.56 20.47
CA LEU A 83 -17.91 10.07 20.55
C LEU A 83 -18.74 9.76 19.29
N ASP A 84 -18.12 9.89 18.11
CA ASP A 84 -18.70 9.56 16.82
C ASP A 84 -17.68 8.83 15.93
N PRO A 85 -17.64 7.50 16.00
CA PRO A 85 -16.71 6.71 15.18
C PRO A 85 -17.03 6.71 13.68
N HIS A 86 -18.18 7.25 13.25
CA HIS A 86 -18.52 7.41 11.83
C HIS A 86 -17.83 8.64 11.22
N ARG A 87 -17.20 9.49 12.04
CA ARG A 87 -16.34 10.58 11.58
C ARG A 87 -14.97 10.08 11.15
N HIS A 88 -14.91 9.59 9.91
CA HIS A 88 -13.69 9.06 9.29
C HIS A 88 -12.53 10.06 9.27
N ASP A 89 -12.82 11.36 9.25
CA ASP A 89 -11.84 12.45 9.31
C ASP A 89 -11.08 12.52 10.63
N SER A 90 -11.76 12.22 11.74
CA SER A 90 -11.15 12.20 13.06
C SER A 90 -10.22 10.99 13.20
N ILE A 91 -10.63 9.81 12.73
CA ILE A 91 -9.77 8.62 12.73
C ILE A 91 -8.54 8.82 11.83
N ALA A 92 -8.73 9.44 10.66
CA ALA A 92 -7.65 9.79 9.74
C ALA A 92 -6.64 10.75 10.38
N CYS A 93 -7.12 11.84 11.00
CA CYS A 93 -6.30 12.82 11.70
C CYS A 93 -5.53 12.20 12.88
N LEU A 94 -6.19 11.37 13.69
CA LEU A 94 -5.53 10.64 14.77
C LEU A 94 -4.41 9.74 14.25
N GLY A 95 -4.67 9.05 13.13
CA GLY A 95 -3.69 8.17 12.52
C GLY A 95 -2.44 8.89 12.05
N GLU A 96 -2.59 10.05 11.41
CA GLU A 96 -1.49 10.86 10.90
C GLU A 96 -0.66 11.51 12.02
N THR A 97 -1.31 11.91 13.11
CA THR A 97 -0.68 12.60 14.23
C THR A 97 0.03 11.67 15.22
N THR A 98 -0.31 10.37 15.25
CA THR A 98 0.28 9.38 16.16
C THR A 98 1.06 8.26 15.46
N GLY A 99 0.99 8.15 14.14
CA GLY A 99 1.47 7.00 13.38
C GLY A 99 2.94 7.02 12.93
N VAL A 100 3.66 8.14 13.06
CA VAL A 100 4.97 8.34 12.40
C VAL A 100 5.98 7.22 12.68
N GLU A 101 6.11 6.79 13.94
CA GLU A 101 7.06 5.72 14.30
C GLU A 101 6.67 4.36 13.71
N ALA A 102 5.38 4.05 13.67
CA ALA A 102 4.90 2.83 13.03
C ALA A 102 5.09 2.89 11.50
N LEU A 103 4.88 4.05 10.88
CA LEU A 103 5.15 4.25 9.45
C LEU A 103 6.62 4.04 9.09
N LYS A 104 7.56 4.51 9.93
CA LYS A 104 9.00 4.23 9.75
C LYS A 104 9.30 2.73 9.79
N LYS A 105 8.69 2.00 10.72
CA LYS A 105 8.83 0.53 10.79
C LYS A 105 8.24 -0.17 9.56
N ILE A 106 7.12 0.31 9.04
CA ILE A 106 6.54 -0.18 7.78
C ILE A 106 7.50 0.10 6.62
N TYR A 107 8.06 1.32 6.52
CA TYR A 107 9.06 1.67 5.52
C TYR A 107 10.27 0.73 5.55
N GLU A 108 10.81 0.44 6.72
CA GLU A 108 11.93 -0.51 6.88
C GLU A 108 11.57 -1.92 6.42
N LYS A 109 10.36 -2.40 6.74
CA LYS A 109 9.87 -3.72 6.28
C LYS A 109 9.67 -3.74 4.76
N MET A 110 9.13 -2.68 4.18
CA MET A 110 8.96 -2.54 2.72
C MET A 110 10.30 -2.51 2.01
N SER A 111 11.27 -1.75 2.52
CA SER A 111 12.61 -1.61 1.94
C SER A 111 13.39 -2.93 1.89
N LYS A 112 13.10 -3.86 2.81
CA LYS A 112 13.71 -5.20 2.85
C LYS A 112 13.08 -6.18 1.86
N SER A 113 11.92 -5.88 1.30
CA SER A 113 11.23 -6.70 0.30
C SER A 113 11.49 -6.19 -1.11
N ASP A 114 11.72 -7.08 -2.08
CA ASP A 114 11.88 -6.70 -3.49
C ASP A 114 10.61 -5.99 -4.02
N GLU A 115 9.44 -6.58 -3.76
CA GLU A 115 8.13 -6.01 -4.10
C GLU A 115 7.85 -4.71 -3.34
N GLY A 116 8.26 -4.64 -2.07
CA GLY A 116 8.13 -3.43 -1.25
C GLY A 116 8.98 -2.27 -1.75
N ARG A 117 10.22 -2.52 -2.20
CA ARG A 117 11.07 -1.49 -2.82
C ARG A 117 10.48 -0.96 -4.13
N GLU A 118 9.91 -1.84 -4.94
CA GLU A 118 9.23 -1.43 -6.17
C GLU A 118 8.04 -0.52 -5.86
N LEU A 119 7.26 -0.84 -4.83
CA LEU A 119 6.15 0.00 -4.35
C LEU A 119 6.59 1.37 -3.84
N LEU A 120 7.71 1.44 -3.09
CA LEU A 120 8.26 2.70 -2.58
C LEU A 120 8.82 3.58 -3.72
N TRP A 121 9.31 2.95 -4.78
CA TRP A 121 9.81 3.63 -5.97
C TRP A 121 8.66 4.15 -6.85
N GLU A 122 7.79 3.25 -7.32
CA GLU A 122 6.74 3.55 -8.31
C GLU A 122 5.56 4.33 -7.72
N LYS A 123 5.34 4.21 -6.41
CA LYS A 123 4.24 4.82 -5.66
C LYS A 123 2.85 4.67 -6.34
N PRO A 124 2.45 3.46 -6.77
CA PRO A 124 1.16 3.23 -7.40
C PRO A 124 0.01 3.63 -6.48
N ARG A 125 -1.09 4.06 -7.09
CA ARG A 125 -2.31 4.49 -6.41
C ARG A 125 -3.47 3.58 -6.78
N ILE A 126 -4.36 3.33 -5.83
CA ILE A 126 -5.59 2.56 -6.04
C ILE A 126 -6.77 3.52 -5.88
N ASN A 127 -7.25 4.04 -7.01
CA ASN A 127 -8.39 4.95 -7.07
C ASN A 127 -9.14 4.76 -8.39
N THR A 128 -10.27 5.44 -8.58
CA THR A 128 -11.08 5.28 -9.80
C THR A 128 -10.39 5.74 -11.08
N LYS A 129 -9.30 6.52 -10.99
CA LYS A 129 -8.51 6.95 -12.14
C LYS A 129 -7.51 5.90 -12.60
N THR A 130 -7.10 4.99 -11.70
CA THR A 130 -6.09 3.97 -11.98
C THR A 130 -6.69 2.57 -12.14
N VAL A 131 -7.84 2.32 -11.52
CA VAL A 131 -8.54 1.02 -11.57
C VAL A 131 -9.74 1.08 -12.49
N CYS A 132 -9.77 0.21 -13.51
CA CYS A 132 -10.91 0.07 -14.41
C CYS A 132 -11.89 -0.99 -13.89
N PHE A 133 -13.04 -0.57 -13.35
CA PHE A 133 -14.02 -1.51 -12.78
C PHE A 133 -14.66 -2.43 -13.80
N ASP A 134 -14.93 -1.95 -15.02
CA ASP A 134 -15.46 -2.82 -16.08
C ASP A 134 -14.51 -3.96 -16.39
N LYS A 135 -13.19 -3.69 -16.36
CA LYS A 135 -12.16 -4.73 -16.47
C LYS A 135 -12.26 -5.70 -15.29
N LEU A 136 -12.26 -5.20 -14.06
CA LEU A 136 -12.33 -6.06 -12.86
C LEU A 136 -13.58 -6.96 -12.85
N LYS A 137 -14.73 -6.41 -13.22
CA LYS A 137 -16.01 -7.12 -13.35
C LYS A 137 -15.96 -8.25 -14.38
N SER A 138 -15.16 -8.09 -15.43
CA SER A 138 -15.03 -9.08 -16.50
C SER A 138 -14.11 -10.25 -16.18
N LEU A 139 -13.37 -10.19 -15.06
CA LEU A 139 -12.43 -11.23 -14.64
C LEU A 139 -13.16 -12.48 -14.11
N PRO A 140 -12.49 -13.65 -14.09
CA PRO A 140 -13.06 -14.87 -13.51
C PRO A 140 -13.43 -14.69 -12.04
N VAL A 141 -14.51 -15.36 -11.61
CA VAL A 141 -15.13 -15.18 -10.28
C VAL A 141 -14.17 -15.37 -9.11
N ASN A 142 -13.20 -16.28 -9.21
CA ASN A 142 -12.25 -16.55 -8.13
C ASN A 142 -11.00 -15.66 -8.16
N THR A 143 -10.96 -14.61 -8.98
CA THR A 143 -9.80 -13.69 -9.03
C THR A 143 -9.91 -12.55 -8.03
N LEU A 144 -8.77 -11.98 -7.62
CA LEU A 144 -8.74 -10.79 -6.77
C LEU A 144 -9.58 -9.64 -7.34
N GLY A 145 -9.45 -9.36 -8.63
CA GLY A 145 -10.12 -8.23 -9.26
C GLY A 145 -11.63 -8.39 -9.26
N TYR A 146 -12.15 -9.57 -9.60
CA TYR A 146 -13.59 -9.83 -9.52
C TYR A 146 -14.12 -9.69 -8.09
N ASN A 147 -13.43 -10.29 -7.11
CA ASN A 147 -13.85 -10.23 -5.71
C ASN A 147 -13.79 -8.80 -5.15
N TYR A 148 -12.77 -8.02 -5.53
CA TYR A 148 -12.66 -6.63 -5.10
C TYR A 148 -13.77 -5.76 -5.71
N TRP A 149 -14.03 -5.89 -7.01
CA TRP A 149 -15.15 -5.20 -7.65
C TRP A 149 -16.48 -5.56 -6.98
N LYS A 150 -16.71 -6.86 -6.73
CA LYS A 150 -17.91 -7.34 -6.06
C LYS A 150 -18.04 -6.79 -4.64
N PHE A 151 -16.95 -6.75 -3.87
CA PHE A 151 -16.94 -6.15 -2.53
C PHE A 151 -17.36 -4.68 -2.58
N LEU A 152 -16.81 -3.89 -3.51
CA LEU A 152 -17.18 -2.47 -3.67
C LEU A 152 -18.66 -2.31 -4.05
N GLU A 153 -19.16 -3.13 -4.97
CA GLU A 153 -20.56 -3.10 -5.42
C GLU A 153 -21.53 -3.47 -4.28
N ASP A 154 -21.27 -4.58 -3.58
CA ASP A 154 -22.11 -5.10 -2.50
C ASP A 154 -22.17 -4.13 -1.29
N ASN A 155 -21.10 -3.37 -1.03
CA ASN A 155 -21.02 -2.42 0.07
C ASN A 155 -21.35 -0.97 -0.33
N HIS A 156 -21.64 -0.71 -1.61
CA HIS A 156 -21.90 0.63 -2.16
C HIS A 156 -20.81 1.65 -1.83
N VAL A 157 -19.55 1.23 -1.90
CA VAL A 157 -18.36 2.06 -1.65
C VAL A 157 -17.49 2.19 -2.90
N THR A 158 -16.59 3.16 -2.89
CA THR A 158 -15.58 3.36 -3.94
C THR A 158 -14.19 3.50 -3.31
N PRO A 159 -13.11 3.16 -4.04
CA PRO A 159 -11.74 3.37 -3.60
C PRO A 159 -11.43 4.84 -3.27
N ASP A 160 -12.18 5.79 -3.84
CA ASP A 160 -12.00 7.23 -3.61
C ASP A 160 -12.63 7.73 -2.30
N THR A 161 -13.34 6.87 -1.56
CA THR A 161 -13.96 7.26 -0.28
C THR A 161 -12.95 7.55 0.83
N ARG A 162 -11.67 7.24 0.59
CA ARG A 162 -10.58 7.39 1.55
C ARG A 162 -10.03 8.81 1.51
N LEU A 163 -9.84 9.40 2.69
CA LEU A 163 -9.33 10.75 2.83
C LEU A 163 -7.85 10.85 2.45
N ASP A 164 -7.49 11.92 1.75
CA ASP A 164 -6.11 12.29 1.49
C ASP A 164 -5.32 12.44 2.81
N VAL A 165 -4.07 12.00 2.80
CA VAL A 165 -3.11 12.26 3.89
C VAL A 165 -2.63 13.70 3.78
N ARG A 166 -2.60 14.45 4.90
CA ARG A 166 -2.28 15.89 4.87
C ARG A 166 -1.34 16.36 5.97
N PHE A 167 -1.27 15.65 7.09
CA PHE A 167 -0.60 16.08 8.32
C PHE A 167 0.72 15.33 8.59
N ILE A 168 1.20 14.52 7.64
CA ILE A 168 2.51 13.83 7.73
C ILE A 168 3.52 14.64 6.92
N ASP A 169 4.64 15.04 7.51
CA ASP A 169 5.58 15.95 6.82
C ASP A 169 6.43 15.25 5.76
N ASP A 170 6.86 14.01 6.03
CA ASP A 170 7.70 13.23 5.12
C ASP A 170 6.84 12.61 3.98
N PRO A 171 7.12 12.92 2.69
CA PRO A 171 6.33 12.41 1.58
C PRO A 171 6.33 10.89 1.44
N MET A 172 7.42 10.21 1.83
CA MET A 172 7.50 8.75 1.77
C MET A 172 6.60 8.11 2.84
N LEU A 173 6.62 8.64 4.07
CA LEU A 173 5.71 8.19 5.12
C LEU A 173 4.25 8.55 4.79
N ALA A 174 4.01 9.69 4.15
CA ALA A 174 2.69 10.07 3.66
C ALA A 174 2.19 9.11 2.57
N TYR A 175 3.07 8.67 1.67
CA TYR A 175 2.77 7.62 0.69
C TYR A 175 2.39 6.31 1.38
N ILE A 176 3.17 5.85 2.37
CA ILE A 176 2.88 4.61 3.10
C ILE A 176 1.52 4.68 3.80
N MET A 177 1.20 5.81 4.45
CA MET A 177 -0.12 6.02 5.05
C MET A 177 -1.24 6.04 4.00
N THR A 178 -0.99 6.66 2.84
CA THR A 178 -1.94 6.68 1.73
C THR A 178 -2.20 5.26 1.22
N ARG A 179 -1.14 4.47 0.99
CA ARG A 179 -1.25 3.08 0.58
C ARG A 179 -2.05 2.27 1.59
N TYR A 180 -1.79 2.44 2.89
CA TYR A 180 -2.55 1.76 3.95
C TYR A 180 -4.05 2.03 3.80
N ARG A 181 -4.44 3.30 3.61
CA ARG A 181 -5.85 3.68 3.40
C ARG A 181 -6.45 3.08 2.14
N GLU A 182 -5.73 3.16 1.03
CA GLU A 182 -6.23 2.70 -0.28
C GLU A 182 -6.33 1.18 -0.37
N THR A 183 -5.50 0.45 0.38
CA THR A 183 -5.53 -1.03 0.39
C THR A 183 -6.50 -1.64 1.41
N HIS A 184 -7.10 -0.85 2.30
CA HIS A 184 -7.97 -1.36 3.37
C HIS A 184 -9.13 -2.23 2.84
N ASP A 185 -9.81 -1.79 1.77
CA ASP A 185 -10.91 -2.55 1.18
C ASP A 185 -10.43 -3.86 0.49
N LEU A 186 -9.17 -3.89 0.06
CA LEU A 186 -8.53 -5.12 -0.43
C LEU A 186 -8.22 -6.10 0.70
N VAL A 187 -7.91 -5.60 1.90
CA VAL A 187 -7.74 -6.45 3.09
C VAL A 187 -9.06 -7.11 3.47
N HIS A 188 -10.18 -6.37 3.42
CA HIS A 188 -11.53 -6.96 3.55
C HIS A 188 -11.78 -8.05 2.51
N THR A 189 -11.47 -7.77 1.25
CA THR A 189 -11.64 -8.71 0.13
C THR A 189 -10.80 -9.97 0.30
N LEU A 190 -9.52 -9.84 0.67
CA LEU A 190 -8.59 -10.94 0.90
C LEU A 190 -9.11 -11.90 1.98
N LEU A 191 -9.61 -11.33 3.07
CA LEU A 191 -10.03 -12.06 4.27
C LEU A 191 -11.51 -12.48 4.25
N ASP A 192 -12.24 -12.13 3.19
CA ASP A 192 -13.68 -12.34 3.04
C ASP A 192 -14.49 -11.79 4.23
N MET A 193 -14.13 -10.58 4.69
CA MET A 193 -14.77 -9.95 5.84
C MET A 193 -15.72 -8.82 5.44
N PRO A 194 -16.97 -8.83 5.93
CA PRO A 194 -17.93 -7.77 5.63
C PRO A 194 -17.64 -6.49 6.43
N THR A 195 -18.18 -5.36 5.99
CA THR A 195 -18.08 -4.04 6.66
C THR A 195 -19.02 -3.86 7.86
N THR A 196 -19.47 -4.98 8.45
CA THR A 196 -20.25 -4.91 9.70
C THR A 196 -19.35 -4.49 10.86
N MET A 197 -19.91 -3.94 11.93
CA MET A 197 -19.13 -3.58 13.14
C MET A 197 -18.23 -4.74 13.65
N LEU A 198 -18.68 -5.99 13.52
CA LEU A 198 -17.88 -7.14 13.94
C LEU A 198 -16.72 -7.42 12.96
N GLY A 199 -16.98 -7.34 11.66
CA GLY A 199 -15.96 -7.52 10.63
C GLY A 199 -14.92 -6.40 10.64
N GLU A 200 -15.34 -5.14 10.77
CA GLU A 200 -14.45 -3.98 10.92
C GLU A 200 -13.49 -4.14 12.10
N VAL A 201 -14.01 -4.54 13.27
CA VAL A 201 -13.17 -4.76 14.45
C VAL A 201 -12.17 -5.89 14.23
N ALA A 202 -12.57 -6.96 13.54
CA ALA A 202 -11.66 -8.06 13.21
C ALA A 202 -10.56 -7.61 12.23
N ILE A 203 -10.91 -6.86 11.18
CA ILE A 203 -9.95 -6.29 10.23
C ILE A 203 -9.00 -5.33 10.92
N LYS A 204 -9.48 -4.50 11.85
CA LYS A 204 -8.61 -3.60 12.62
C LYS A 204 -7.58 -4.36 13.46
N TRP A 205 -7.91 -5.55 13.99
CA TRP A 205 -6.93 -6.41 14.63
C TRP A 205 -5.89 -6.96 13.66
N VAL A 206 -6.31 -7.44 12.47
CA VAL A 206 -5.38 -7.91 11.43
C VAL A 206 -4.43 -6.78 11.00
N GLU A 207 -4.98 -5.59 10.72
CA GLU A 207 -4.19 -4.42 10.36
C GLU A 207 -3.26 -3.98 11.49
N ALA A 208 -3.73 -3.98 12.74
CA ALA A 208 -2.93 -3.58 13.89
C ALA A 208 -1.70 -4.48 14.09
N THR A 209 -1.88 -5.79 14.03
CA THR A 209 -0.78 -6.75 14.21
C THR A 209 0.15 -6.80 12.99
N ASN A 210 -0.39 -6.66 11.77
CA ASN A 210 0.43 -6.66 10.56
C ASN A 210 1.24 -5.37 10.37
N THR A 211 0.63 -4.21 10.64
CA THR A 211 1.21 -2.87 10.38
C THR A 211 1.86 -2.23 11.59
N GLY A 212 1.37 -2.51 12.79
CA GLY A 212 1.81 -1.83 14.02
C GLY A 212 1.23 -0.43 14.20
N LEU A 213 0.31 0.02 13.36
CA LEU A 213 -0.21 1.38 13.42
C LEU A 213 -1.11 1.61 14.66
N PRO A 214 -0.89 2.67 15.47
CA PRO A 214 -1.64 2.89 16.71
C PRO A 214 -3.15 3.05 16.54
N MET A 215 -3.60 3.71 15.46
CA MET A 215 -5.03 3.91 15.21
C MET A 215 -5.75 2.60 14.85
N CYS A 216 -5.05 1.59 14.33
CA CYS A 216 -5.60 0.25 14.13
C CYS A 216 -5.85 -0.43 15.48
N TYR A 217 -4.86 -0.41 16.39
CA TYR A 217 -5.04 -0.92 17.75
C TYR A 217 -6.16 -0.20 18.49
N GLY A 218 -6.20 1.13 18.41
CA GLY A 218 -7.28 1.93 18.99
C GLY A 218 -8.64 1.55 18.43
N GLY A 219 -8.79 1.50 17.10
CA GLY A 219 -10.03 1.10 16.44
C GLY A 219 -10.48 -0.31 16.82
N ALA A 220 -9.55 -1.25 16.92
CA ALA A 220 -9.81 -2.63 17.34
C ALA A 220 -10.32 -2.71 18.79
N VAL A 221 -9.66 -2.01 19.72
CA VAL A 221 -10.03 -2.00 21.15
C VAL A 221 -11.35 -1.26 21.37
N PHE A 222 -11.47 -0.02 20.91
CA PHE A 222 -12.66 0.80 21.14
C PHE A 222 -13.86 0.33 20.32
N GLY A 223 -13.64 -0.19 19.11
CA GLY A 223 -14.70 -0.81 18.31
C GLY A 223 -15.28 -2.06 19.00
N ALA A 224 -14.42 -2.91 19.58
CA ALA A 224 -14.88 -4.08 20.33
C ALA A 224 -15.77 -3.73 21.54
N MET A 225 -15.51 -2.59 22.20
CA MET A 225 -16.35 -2.11 23.30
C MET A 225 -17.79 -1.83 22.87
N ARG A 226 -18.03 -1.47 21.60
CA ARG A 226 -19.36 -1.15 21.05
C ARG A 226 -20.15 -2.38 20.60
N LEU A 227 -19.55 -3.58 20.65
CA LEU A 227 -20.25 -4.81 20.25
C LEU A 227 -21.41 -5.16 21.19
N LYS A 228 -22.55 -5.55 20.62
CA LYS A 228 -23.69 -6.09 21.36
C LYS A 228 -23.34 -7.45 21.98
N THR A 229 -24.02 -7.83 23.06
CA THR A 229 -23.72 -9.05 23.84
C THR A 229 -23.60 -10.32 22.99
N LYS A 230 -24.51 -10.54 22.02
CA LYS A 230 -24.45 -11.69 21.09
C LYS A 230 -23.17 -11.70 20.25
N HIS A 231 -22.76 -10.54 19.72
CA HIS A 231 -21.55 -10.41 18.92
C HIS A 231 -20.28 -10.54 19.76
N ARG A 232 -20.29 -10.14 21.04
CA ARG A 232 -19.12 -10.28 21.93
C ARG A 232 -18.69 -11.73 22.12
N LYS A 233 -19.64 -12.67 22.24
CA LYS A 233 -19.30 -14.10 22.36
C LYS A 233 -18.62 -14.63 21.09
N LEU A 234 -19.22 -14.38 19.92
CA LEU A 234 -18.64 -14.75 18.63
C LEU A 234 -17.27 -14.10 18.43
N TYR A 235 -17.17 -12.81 18.75
CA TYR A 235 -15.95 -12.03 18.66
C TYR A 235 -14.81 -12.65 19.48
N SER A 236 -15.02 -12.83 20.79
CA SER A 236 -13.97 -13.33 21.67
C SER A 236 -13.60 -14.78 21.40
N GLN A 237 -14.57 -15.60 20.96
CA GLN A 237 -14.34 -17.03 20.73
C GLN A 237 -13.68 -17.32 19.38
N TYR A 238 -14.04 -16.57 18.33
CA TYR A 238 -13.63 -16.91 16.96
C TYR A 238 -12.89 -15.75 16.27
N TYR A 239 -13.48 -14.56 16.20
CA TYR A 239 -12.92 -13.47 15.37
C TYR A 239 -11.60 -12.93 15.93
N LEU A 240 -11.51 -12.69 17.24
CA LEU A 240 -10.32 -12.11 17.85
C LEU A 240 -9.09 -13.02 17.75
N PRO A 241 -9.14 -14.30 18.16
CA PRO A 241 -8.01 -15.22 17.98
C PRO A 241 -7.61 -15.38 16.52
N TRP A 242 -8.60 -15.51 15.62
CA TRP A 242 -8.37 -15.63 14.18
C TRP A 242 -7.69 -14.38 13.59
N ALA A 243 -8.15 -13.19 13.96
CA ALA A 243 -7.61 -11.93 13.45
C ALA A 243 -6.18 -11.67 13.93
N ILE A 244 -5.90 -11.95 15.21
CA ILE A 244 -4.55 -11.82 15.77
C ILE A 244 -3.60 -12.80 15.08
N LYS A 245 -4.01 -14.07 14.92
CA LYS A 245 -3.22 -15.10 14.22
C LYS A 245 -2.95 -14.66 12.79
N ASN A 246 -3.99 -14.35 12.00
CA ASN A 246 -3.84 -13.94 10.61
C ASN A 246 -2.94 -12.71 10.44
N GLY A 247 -3.15 -11.64 11.21
CA GLY A 247 -2.33 -10.45 11.03
C GLY A 247 -0.88 -10.62 11.46
N SER A 248 -0.59 -11.55 12.38
CA SER A 248 0.78 -11.87 12.82
C SER A 248 1.50 -12.84 11.87
N ASP A 249 0.78 -13.85 11.37
CA ASP A 249 1.35 -14.92 10.56
C ASP A 249 1.39 -14.56 9.06
N ALA A 250 0.50 -13.68 8.60
CA ALA A 250 0.48 -13.25 7.21
C ALA A 250 1.76 -12.50 6.82
N LYS A 251 2.10 -12.56 5.53
CA LYS A 251 3.09 -11.66 4.96
C LYS A 251 2.70 -10.20 5.24
N HIS A 252 3.68 -9.31 5.26
CA HIS A 252 3.41 -7.90 5.49
C HIS A 252 2.60 -7.32 4.31
N LEU A 253 1.32 -7.00 4.56
CA LEU A 253 0.34 -6.68 3.51
C LEU A 253 0.68 -5.38 2.77
N MET A 254 1.43 -4.49 3.41
CA MET A 254 1.96 -3.27 2.78
C MET A 254 2.96 -3.55 1.66
N ASN A 255 3.56 -4.75 1.63
CA ASN A 255 4.50 -5.16 0.58
C ASN A 255 3.79 -5.74 -0.65
N VAL A 256 2.47 -5.98 -0.59
CA VAL A 256 1.74 -6.64 -1.69
C VAL A 256 1.46 -5.62 -2.79
N TYR A 257 1.88 -5.94 -4.02
CA TYR A 257 1.63 -5.13 -5.21
C TYR A 257 0.30 -5.52 -5.85
N TRP A 258 -0.79 -5.17 -5.17
CA TRP A 258 -2.18 -5.47 -5.55
C TRP A 258 -2.51 -5.14 -7.02
N GLU A 259 -2.00 -4.01 -7.49
CA GLU A 259 -2.28 -3.45 -8.81
C GLU A 259 -1.77 -4.35 -9.96
N LYS A 260 -0.82 -5.25 -9.69
CA LYS A 260 -0.29 -6.24 -10.64
C LYS A 260 -0.95 -7.61 -10.52
N ARG A 261 -1.88 -7.79 -9.58
CA ARG A 261 -2.41 -9.10 -9.15
C ARG A 261 -3.92 -9.25 -9.36
N TRP A 262 -4.57 -8.36 -10.12
CA TRP A 262 -6.02 -8.42 -10.35
C TRP A 262 -6.50 -9.76 -10.92
N ASP A 263 -5.72 -10.36 -11.82
CA ASP A 263 -6.04 -11.64 -12.46
C ASP A 263 -5.63 -12.86 -11.61
N GLN A 264 -5.00 -12.66 -10.45
CA GLN A 264 -4.52 -13.74 -9.58
C GLN A 264 -5.71 -14.43 -8.88
N ASP A 265 -5.69 -15.76 -8.84
CA ASP A 265 -6.65 -16.58 -8.10
C ASP A 265 -6.56 -16.29 -6.59
N MET A 266 -7.72 -16.17 -5.93
CA MET A 266 -7.83 -15.78 -4.53
C MET A 266 -7.27 -16.83 -3.58
N ASP A 267 -7.40 -18.12 -3.90
CA ASP A 267 -6.92 -19.18 -3.03
C ASP A 267 -5.40 -19.29 -3.11
N ASP A 268 -4.84 -19.12 -4.31
CA ASP A 268 -3.39 -19.00 -4.50
C ASP A 268 -2.84 -17.76 -3.81
N LEU A 269 -3.53 -16.62 -3.91
CA LEU A 269 -3.12 -15.37 -3.26
C LEU A 269 -3.14 -15.50 -1.73
N ARG A 270 -4.22 -16.04 -1.14
CA ARG A 270 -4.31 -16.28 0.31
C ARG A 270 -3.22 -17.23 0.79
N LYS A 271 -2.96 -18.31 0.06
CA LYS A 271 -1.88 -19.25 0.36
C LYS A 271 -0.50 -18.59 0.28
N GLU A 272 -0.26 -17.78 -0.76
CA GLU A 272 0.99 -17.05 -0.93
C GLU A 272 1.23 -16.05 0.21
N LEU A 273 0.18 -15.37 0.66
CA LEU A 273 0.22 -14.37 1.73
C LEU A 273 0.12 -14.97 3.13
N ASN A 274 -0.02 -16.29 3.26
CA ASN A 274 -0.23 -17.00 4.52
C ASN A 274 -1.47 -16.48 5.29
N VAL A 275 -2.59 -16.39 4.58
CA VAL A 275 -3.89 -15.95 5.10
C VAL A 275 -4.87 -17.11 5.12
N GLU A 276 -5.58 -17.27 6.23
CA GLU A 276 -6.62 -18.28 6.45
C GLU A 276 -7.97 -17.60 6.63
N LEU A 277 -9.01 -18.07 5.93
CA LEU A 277 -10.38 -17.57 6.11
C LEU A 277 -10.95 -17.96 7.48
N LEU A 278 -11.86 -17.14 8.00
CA LEU A 278 -12.51 -17.41 9.28
C LEU A 278 -13.48 -18.60 9.13
N SER A 279 -13.29 -19.63 9.95
CA SER A 279 -14.19 -20.77 10.05
C SER A 279 -14.90 -20.77 11.41
N ILE A 280 -16.22 -20.64 11.40
CA ILE A 280 -17.06 -20.72 12.61
C ILE A 280 -17.83 -22.04 12.52
N PRO A 281 -17.75 -22.93 13.53
CA PRO A 281 -18.56 -24.13 13.58
C PRO A 281 -20.05 -23.79 13.52
N GLU A 282 -20.82 -24.51 12.70
CA GLU A 282 -22.28 -24.40 12.62
C GLU A 282 -22.98 -24.79 13.94
#